data_AF-A0A919ITL7-F1
#
_entry.id   AF-A0A919ITL7-F1
#
_cell.length_a   1.000
_cell.length_b   1.000
_cell.length_c   1.000
_cell.angle_alpha   90.00
_cell.angle_beta   90.00
_cell.angle_gamma   90.00
#
_symmetry.space_group_name_H-M   'P 1'
#
loop_
_entity.id
_entity.type
_entity.pdbx_description
1 polymer ?
#
loop_
_entity_poly.entity_id
_entity_poly.type
_entity_poly.pdbx_seq_one_letter_code
_entity_poly.pdbx_strand_id
1 'polypeptide(L)'
;MSVEVYVPANFVAAGWGTPTVCARHGEAAVERAKIRFVSDTSRWLILLGVIVYVVVMAVTRKTVVSPAWPFCARCKREEVTKTLTGWASLIVGLLLWFASVQLLSKPAPIGALVGVVLFVGGALVAGSGTRPSIAGGVVTNDGQAVRFARAHENFASQAVAAQQAAARQYAAQAGYAPQP
;
A
#
# COMPACT_ATOMS: atom_id res chain seq x y z
N MET A 1 17.44 10.44 0.86
CA MET A 1 17.93 9.04 0.76
C MET A 1 16.84 8.14 1.34
N SER A 2 16.74 6.88 0.91
CA SER A 2 15.73 5.94 1.41
C SER A 2 16.40 4.84 2.22
N VAL A 3 15.79 4.48 3.34
CA VAL A 3 16.28 3.44 4.27
C VAL A 3 15.22 2.38 4.48
N GLU A 4 15.64 1.16 4.81
CA GLU A 4 14.74 0.09 5.19
C GLU A 4 14.37 0.22 6.67
N VAL A 5 13.07 0.13 6.98
CA VAL A 5 12.55 0.26 8.34
C VAL A 5 11.54 -0.85 8.62
N TYR A 6 11.65 -1.45 9.80
CA TYR A 6 10.70 -2.42 10.31
C TYR A 6 9.95 -1.78 11.48
N VAL A 7 8.63 -1.68 11.35
CA VAL A 7 7.75 -1.17 12.40
C VAL A 7 6.95 -2.33 12.98
N PRO A 8 7.02 -2.61 14.29
CA PRO A 8 6.25 -3.68 14.92
C PRO A 8 4.75 -3.58 14.62
N ALA A 9 4.13 -4.70 14.25
CA ALA A 9 2.74 -4.75 13.81
C ALA A 9 1.76 -4.29 14.90
N ASN A 10 2.07 -4.58 16.17
CA ASN A 10 1.31 -4.10 17.33
C ASN A 10 1.30 -2.56 17.42
N PHE A 11 2.41 -1.87 17.09
CA PHE A 11 2.44 -0.41 17.09
C PHE A 11 1.62 0.17 15.94
N VAL A 12 1.76 -0.41 14.75
CA VAL A 12 0.98 -0.01 13.58
C VAL A 12 -0.52 -0.20 13.83
N ALA A 13 -0.90 -1.33 14.42
CA ALA A 13 -2.29 -1.69 14.72
C ALA A 13 -2.90 -0.81 15.83
N ALA A 14 -2.15 -0.55 16.89
CA ALA A 14 -2.60 0.31 17.97
C ALA A 14 -2.67 1.79 17.53
N GLY A 15 -1.90 2.19 16.52
CA GLY A 15 -1.74 3.60 16.14
C GLY A 15 -0.85 4.39 17.11
N TRP A 16 -0.26 3.72 18.10
CA TRP A 16 0.68 4.30 19.06
C TRP A 16 2.07 4.40 18.45
N GLY A 17 2.73 5.55 18.64
CA GLY A 17 4.07 5.77 18.06
C GLY A 17 4.09 5.87 16.54
N THR A 18 2.91 6.07 15.91
CA THR A 18 2.84 6.33 14.47
C THR A 18 3.56 7.66 14.18
N PRO A 19 4.59 7.67 13.31
CA PRO A 19 5.30 8.90 12.98
C PRO A 19 4.36 10.02 12.53
N THR A 20 4.72 11.27 12.82
CA THR A 20 3.98 12.46 12.37
C THR A 20 4.30 12.84 10.92
N VAL A 21 5.29 12.17 10.33
CA VAL A 21 5.71 12.33 8.94
C VAL A 21 5.32 11.12 8.10
N CYS A 22 5.14 11.33 6.79
CA CYS A 22 4.81 10.24 5.89
C CYS A 22 6.02 9.32 5.64
N ALA A 23 5.76 8.01 5.49
CA ALA A 23 6.82 7.02 5.27
C ALA A 23 7.60 7.25 3.99
N ARG A 24 6.95 7.71 2.92
CA ARG A 24 7.54 7.79 1.57
C ARG A 24 8.37 9.05 1.32
N HIS A 25 7.90 10.21 1.80
CA HIS A 25 8.54 11.51 1.54
C HIS A 25 9.13 12.17 2.79
N GLY A 26 8.83 11.69 4.00
CA GLY A 26 9.34 12.28 5.25
C GLY A 26 8.81 13.68 5.56
N GLU A 27 7.78 14.12 4.83
CA GLU A 27 7.07 15.38 5.04
C GLU A 27 5.99 15.22 6.12
N ALA A 28 5.62 16.33 6.77
CA ALA A 28 4.55 16.35 7.77
C ALA A 28 3.22 15.82 7.21
N ALA A 29 2.51 15.04 8.02
CA ALA A 29 1.22 14.50 7.67
C ALA A 29 0.17 15.62 7.60
N VAL A 30 -0.55 15.69 6.49
CA VAL A 30 -1.72 16.58 6.31
C VAL A 30 -3.04 15.81 6.45
N GLU A 31 -2.98 14.50 6.30
CA GLU A 31 -4.12 13.59 6.42
C GLU A 31 -3.69 12.32 7.14
N ARG A 32 -4.60 11.76 7.94
CA ARG A 32 -4.44 10.44 8.53
C ARG A 32 -5.60 9.56 8.09
N ALA A 33 -5.29 8.38 7.56
CA ALA A 33 -6.31 7.49 7.03
C ALA A 33 -6.11 6.05 7.51
N LYS A 34 -7.22 5.32 7.58
CA LYS A 34 -7.18 3.88 7.85
C LYS A 34 -6.54 3.13 6.69
N ILE A 35 -5.49 2.36 6.94
CA ILE A 35 -4.75 1.59 5.93
C ILE A 35 -4.65 0.15 6.36
N ARG A 36 -4.85 -0.76 5.40
CA ARG A 36 -4.60 -2.19 5.57
C ARG A 36 -3.30 -2.54 4.86
N PHE A 37 -2.28 -2.87 5.63
CA PHE A 37 -1.08 -3.51 5.13
C PHE A 37 -1.32 -5.00 4.97
N VAL A 38 -0.76 -5.58 3.91
CA VAL A 38 -0.90 -7.00 3.56
C VAL A 38 0.48 -7.60 3.37
N SER A 39 0.62 -8.88 3.69
CA SER A 39 1.86 -9.61 3.41
C SER A 39 2.00 -9.89 1.92
N ASP A 40 3.24 -9.89 1.44
CA ASP A 40 3.52 -10.34 0.08
C ASP A 40 3.18 -11.83 -0.04
N THR A 41 2.48 -12.18 -1.10
CA THR A 41 2.17 -13.57 -1.41
C THR A 41 2.98 -13.98 -2.62
N SER A 42 3.51 -15.20 -2.59
CA SER A 42 4.45 -15.65 -3.61
C SER A 42 3.76 -15.75 -4.97
N ARG A 43 4.28 -15.00 -5.96
CA ARG A 43 3.67 -14.87 -7.29
C ARG A 43 3.71 -16.15 -8.12
N TRP A 44 4.59 -17.10 -7.78
CA TRP A 44 4.69 -18.37 -8.50
C TRP A 44 3.40 -19.21 -8.39
N LEU A 45 2.59 -18.99 -7.36
CA LEU A 45 1.30 -19.67 -7.19
C LEU A 45 0.31 -19.41 -8.33
N ILE A 46 0.49 -18.34 -9.11
CA ILE A 46 -0.31 -18.07 -10.32
C ILE A 46 -0.14 -19.19 -11.34
N LEU A 47 1.04 -19.83 -11.41
CA LEU A 47 1.33 -20.94 -12.32
C LEU A 47 0.51 -22.20 -11.99
N LEU A 48 0.09 -22.37 -10.73
CA LEU A 48 -0.79 -23.47 -10.31
C LEU A 48 -2.27 -23.22 -10.67
N GLY A 49 -2.61 -22.00 -11.10
CA GLY A 49 -3.96 -21.60 -11.47
C GLY A 49 -4.51 -20.48 -10.60
N VAL A 50 -5.33 -19.62 -11.23
CA VAL A 50 -5.89 -18.41 -10.60
C VAL A 50 -6.74 -18.74 -9.38
N ILE A 51 -7.54 -19.82 -9.42
CA ILE A 51 -8.39 -20.22 -8.30
C ILE A 51 -7.54 -20.61 -7.09
N VAL A 52 -6.53 -21.47 -7.29
CA VAL A 52 -5.60 -21.88 -6.22
C VAL A 52 -4.90 -20.67 -5.63
N TYR A 53 -4.41 -19.77 -6.49
CA TYR A 53 -3.78 -18.53 -6.07
C TYR A 53 -4.69 -17.68 -5.17
N VAL A 54 -5.95 -17.48 -5.57
CA VAL A 54 -6.93 -16.68 -4.80
C VAL A 54 -7.25 -17.32 -3.45
N VAL A 55 -7.45 -18.64 -3.41
CA VAL A 55 -7.72 -19.37 -2.17
C VAL A 55 -6.53 -19.27 -1.21
N VAL A 56 -5.31 -19.53 -1.69
CA VAL A 56 -4.11 -19.42 -0.87
C VAL A 56 -3.94 -17.99 -0.35
N MET A 57 -4.07 -16.98 -1.22
CA MET A 57 -4.06 -15.57 -0.82
C MET A 57 -5.09 -15.26 0.26
N ALA A 58 -6.31 -15.80 0.17
CA ALA A 58 -7.34 -15.54 1.16
C ALA A 58 -6.98 -16.13 2.55
N VAL A 59 -6.29 -17.27 2.58
CA VAL A 59 -5.99 -18.01 3.83
C VAL A 59 -4.65 -17.60 4.44
N THR A 60 -3.61 -17.39 3.63
CA THR A 60 -2.24 -17.17 4.15
C THR A 60 -1.89 -15.71 4.37
N ARG A 61 -2.64 -14.78 3.74
CA ARG A 61 -2.31 -13.36 3.78
C ARG A 61 -2.49 -12.81 5.19
N LYS A 62 -1.39 -12.35 5.77
CA LYS A 62 -1.40 -11.62 7.04
C LYS A 62 -1.75 -10.17 6.77
N THR A 63 -2.58 -9.60 7.62
CA THR A 63 -3.03 -8.21 7.47
C THR A 63 -2.84 -7.44 8.76
N VAL A 64 -2.29 -6.25 8.67
CA VAL A 64 -2.16 -5.31 9.79
C VAL A 64 -2.91 -4.05 9.41
N VAL A 65 -3.88 -3.64 10.22
CA VAL A 65 -4.69 -2.46 9.96
C VAL A 65 -4.21 -1.33 10.83
N SER A 66 -3.72 -0.25 10.22
CA SER A 66 -3.45 0.99 10.93
C SER A 66 -4.68 1.89 10.92
N PRO A 67 -5.15 2.41 12.07
CA PRO A 67 -6.34 3.24 12.13
C PRO A 67 -6.12 4.66 11.55
N ALA A 68 -4.89 5.18 11.62
CA ALA A 68 -4.61 6.59 11.33
C ALA A 68 -3.21 6.79 10.73
N TRP A 69 -2.95 6.16 9.57
CA TRP A 69 -1.65 6.23 8.90
C TRP A 69 -1.39 7.62 8.29
N PRO A 70 -0.21 8.23 8.49
CA PRO A 70 0.12 9.57 8.03
C PRO A 70 0.38 9.66 6.51
N PHE A 71 -0.30 10.60 5.85
CA PHE A 71 -0.07 10.97 4.45
C PHE A 71 0.28 12.46 4.34
N CYS A 72 1.31 12.77 3.55
CA CYS A 72 1.68 14.16 3.24
C CYS A 72 0.91 14.70 2.03
N ALA A 73 0.97 16.02 1.81
CA ALA A 73 0.30 16.67 0.69
C ALA A 73 0.75 16.14 -0.67
N ARG A 74 2.02 15.74 -0.80
CA ARG A 74 2.55 15.13 -2.02
C ARG A 74 1.93 13.76 -2.30
N CYS A 75 1.83 12.90 -1.30
CA CYS A 75 1.15 11.60 -1.43
C CYS A 75 -0.31 11.77 -1.86
N LYS A 76 -1.01 12.76 -1.28
CA LYS A 76 -2.40 13.06 -1.62
C LYS A 76 -2.56 13.53 -3.07
N ARG A 77 -1.67 14.41 -3.54
CA ARG A 77 -1.65 14.82 -4.96
C ARG A 77 -1.38 13.64 -5.88
N GLU A 78 -0.45 12.76 -5.53
CA GLU A 78 -0.19 11.55 -6.33
C GLU A 78 -1.38 10.59 -6.37
N GLU A 79 -2.09 10.39 -5.25
CA GLU A 79 -3.32 9.59 -5.18
C GLU A 79 -4.38 10.13 -6.15
N VAL A 80 -4.64 11.44 -6.09
CA VAL A 80 -5.63 12.11 -6.96
C VAL A 80 -5.21 12.01 -8.42
N THR A 81 -3.95 12.34 -8.75
CA THR A 81 -3.47 12.31 -10.14
C THR A 81 -3.54 10.89 -10.72
N LYS A 82 -3.10 9.87 -9.98
CA LYS A 82 -3.13 8.46 -10.44
C LYS A 82 -4.55 7.91 -10.55
N THR A 83 -5.43 8.26 -9.61
CA THR A 83 -6.83 7.85 -9.66
C THR A 83 -7.52 8.49 -10.86
N LEU A 84 -7.32 9.79 -11.07
CA LEU A 84 -7.90 10.52 -12.20
C LEU A 84 -7.37 10.01 -13.55
N THR A 85 -6.05 9.84 -13.70
CA THR A 85 -5.47 9.29 -14.94
C THR A 85 -5.89 7.85 -15.18
N GLY A 86 -5.99 7.02 -14.15
CA GLY A 86 -6.51 5.66 -14.24
C GLY A 86 -7.96 5.63 -14.73
N TRP A 87 -8.85 6.43 -14.15
CA TRP A 87 -10.25 6.56 -14.59
C TRP A 87 -10.39 7.12 -16.01
N ALA A 88 -9.64 8.18 -16.34
CA ALA A 88 -9.65 8.75 -17.67
C ALA A 88 -9.22 7.72 -18.72
N SER A 89 -8.15 6.97 -18.45
CA SER A 89 -7.65 5.89 -19.32
C SER A 89 -8.68 4.76 -19.49
N LEU A 90 -9.37 4.37 -18.40
CA LEU A 90 -10.42 3.35 -18.46
C LEU A 90 -11.60 3.79 -19.33
N ILE A 91 -12.09 5.02 -19.15
CA ILE A 91 -13.22 5.56 -19.91
C ILE A 91 -12.85 5.66 -21.40
N VAL A 92 -11.69 6.23 -21.73
CA VAL A 92 -11.23 6.37 -23.12
C VAL A 92 -11.01 5.00 -23.77
N GLY A 93 -10.37 4.06 -23.06
CA GLY A 93 -10.17 2.70 -23.55
C GLY A 93 -11.48 1.98 -23.83
N LEU A 94 -12.47 2.11 -22.94
CA LEU A 94 -13.80 1.53 -23.11
C LEU A 94 -14.55 2.13 -24.30
N LEU A 95 -14.52 3.46 -24.46
CA LEU A 95 -15.16 4.15 -25.58
C LEU A 95 -14.54 3.78 -26.92
N LEU A 96 -13.21 3.70 -27.00
CA LEU A 96 -12.49 3.29 -28.21
C LEU A 96 -12.78 1.84 -28.59
N TRP A 97 -12.82 0.94 -27.60
CA TRP A 97 -13.18 -0.45 -27.82
C TRP A 97 -14.63 -0.56 -28.34
N PHE A 98 -15.58 0.11 -27.69
CA PHE A 98 -16.98 0.10 -28.09
C PHE A 98 -17.18 0.67 -29.50
N ALA A 99 -16.56 1.82 -29.81
CA ALA A 99 -16.64 2.43 -31.13
C ALA A 99 -16.05 1.53 -32.22
N SER A 100 -14.93 0.86 -31.94
CA SER A 100 -14.24 -0.02 -32.90
C SER A 100 -15.03 -1.29 -33.23
N VAL A 101 -15.81 -1.81 -32.27
CA VAL A 101 -16.58 -3.04 -32.43
C VAL A 101 -17.99 -2.78 -32.96
N GLN A 102 -18.65 -1.70 -32.50
CA GLN A 102 -20.08 -1.49 -32.74
C GLN A 102 -20.42 -0.40 -33.76
N LEU A 103 -19.53 0.59 -33.96
CA LEU A 103 -19.84 1.75 -34.82
C LEU A 103 -19.27 1.63 -36.23
N LEU A 104 -18.22 0.83 -36.43
CA LEU A 104 -17.59 0.68 -37.74
C LEU A 104 -18.14 -0.53 -38.50
N SER A 105 -18.57 -0.30 -39.74
CA SER A 105 -19.09 -1.32 -40.66
C SER A 105 -18.05 -2.39 -41.04
N LYS A 106 -16.76 -2.10 -40.80
CA LYS A 106 -15.65 -3.06 -40.88
C LYS A 106 -14.90 -3.02 -39.55
N PRO A 107 -14.70 -4.17 -38.87
CA PRO A 107 -13.95 -4.18 -37.62
C PRO A 107 -12.55 -3.63 -37.86
N ALA A 108 -12.17 -2.59 -37.11
CA ALA A 108 -10.83 -2.03 -37.12
C ALA A 108 -10.03 -2.69 -35.99
N PRO A 109 -9.30 -3.79 -36.24
CA PRO A 109 -8.64 -4.57 -35.19
C PRO A 109 -7.62 -3.74 -34.39
N ILE A 110 -7.02 -2.73 -35.02
CA ILE A 110 -6.09 -1.80 -34.38
C ILE A 110 -6.80 -0.96 -33.31
N GLY A 111 -8.00 -0.45 -33.58
CA GLY A 111 -8.76 0.35 -32.61
C GLY A 111 -9.19 -0.47 -31.39
N ALA A 112 -9.58 -1.73 -31.61
CA ALA A 112 -9.90 -2.67 -30.53
C ALA A 112 -8.67 -3.00 -29.67
N LEU A 113 -7.51 -3.26 -30.28
CA LEU A 113 -6.25 -3.50 -29.56
C LEU A 113 -5.82 -2.28 -28.72
N VAL A 114 -5.86 -1.08 -29.31
CA VAL A 114 -5.54 0.17 -28.59
C VAL A 114 -6.51 0.39 -27.42
N GLY A 115 -7.80 0.14 -27.63
CA GLY A 115 -8.82 0.20 -26.57
C GLY A 115 -8.51 -0.74 -25.41
N VAL A 116 -8.16 -2.00 -25.70
CA VAL A 116 -7.77 -2.99 -24.68
C VAL A 116 -6.51 -2.57 -23.93
N VAL A 117 -5.47 -2.09 -24.62
CA VAL A 117 -4.22 -1.63 -23.99
C VAL A 117 -4.48 -0.45 -23.06
N LEU A 118 -5.28 0.54 -23.48
CA LEU A 118 -5.66 1.68 -22.65
C LEU A 118 -6.54 1.27 -21.47
N PHE A 119 -7.43 0.30 -21.66
CA PHE A 119 -8.26 -0.23 -20.58
C PHE A 119 -7.41 -0.96 -19.52
N VAL A 120 -6.55 -1.88 -19.94
CA VAL A 120 -5.66 -2.62 -19.04
C VAL A 120 -4.66 -1.69 -18.37
N GLY A 121 -4.02 -0.79 -19.13
CA GLY A 121 -3.10 0.22 -18.60
C GLY A 121 -3.78 1.14 -17.59
N GLY A 122 -5.01 1.59 -17.89
CA GLY A 122 -5.83 2.39 -16.99
C GLY A 122 -6.17 1.67 -15.69
N ALA A 123 -6.55 0.39 -15.76
CA ALA A 123 -6.80 -0.44 -14.59
C ALA A 123 -5.55 -0.59 -13.70
N LEU A 124 -4.38 -0.81 -14.30
CA LEU A 124 -3.11 -0.92 -13.57
C LEU A 124 -2.73 0.40 -12.89
N VAL A 125 -2.86 1.53 -13.59
CA VAL A 125 -2.55 2.86 -13.03
C VAL A 125 -3.52 3.19 -11.90
N ALA A 126 -4.82 2.95 -12.08
CA ALA A 126 -5.83 3.14 -11.04
C ALA A 126 -5.53 2.30 -9.79
N GLY A 127 -5.17 1.02 -9.97
CA GLY A 127 -4.78 0.14 -8.86
C GLY A 127 -3.51 0.59 -8.14
N SER A 128 -2.55 1.16 -8.87
CA SER A 128 -1.28 1.67 -8.31
C SER A 128 -1.42 2.96 -7.49
N GLY A 129 -2.55 3.67 -7.62
CA GLY A 129 -2.86 4.90 -6.88
C GLY A 129 -3.53 4.66 -5.54
N THR A 130 -3.78 3.40 -5.15
CA THR A 130 -4.47 3.09 -3.90
C THR A 130 -3.64 3.47 -2.68
N ARG A 131 -4.29 3.95 -1.61
CA ARG A 131 -3.59 4.37 -0.38
C ARG A 131 -2.62 3.33 0.20
N PRO A 132 -2.90 2.01 0.18
CA PRO A 132 -1.95 0.99 0.63
C PRO A 132 -0.66 0.94 -0.19
N SER A 133 -0.73 1.12 -1.52
CA SER A 133 0.47 1.15 -2.37
C SER A 133 1.34 2.38 -2.10
N ILE A 134 0.70 3.52 -1.83
CA ILE A 134 1.38 4.79 -1.52
C ILE A 134 2.05 4.74 -0.15
N ALA A 135 1.40 4.09 0.83
CA ALA A 135 1.98 3.87 2.15
C ALA A 135 3.26 3.02 2.09
N GLY A 136 3.37 2.11 1.10
CA GLY A 136 4.60 1.41 0.74
C GLY A 136 5.07 0.36 1.76
N GLY A 137 4.22 0.01 2.73
CA GLY A 137 4.50 -1.01 3.74
C GLY A 137 4.02 -2.40 3.30
N VAL A 138 4.82 -3.41 3.58
CA VAL A 138 4.48 -4.83 3.37
C VAL A 138 4.57 -5.54 4.71
N VAL A 139 3.56 -6.32 5.07
CA VAL A 139 3.61 -7.12 6.31
C VAL A 139 4.61 -8.26 6.10
N THR A 140 5.46 -8.51 7.09
CA THR A 140 6.39 -9.65 7.07
C THR A 140 5.61 -10.98 7.08
N ASN A 141 6.24 -12.07 6.62
CA ASN A 141 5.57 -13.38 6.48
C ASN A 141 5.07 -13.94 7.83
N ASP A 142 5.74 -13.59 8.92
CA ASP A 142 5.39 -13.94 10.30
C ASP A 142 4.30 -13.01 10.89
N GLY A 143 3.96 -11.91 10.23
CA GLY A 143 2.97 -10.94 10.69
C GLY A 143 3.43 -10.04 11.84
N GLN A 144 4.70 -10.11 12.24
CA GLN A 144 5.21 -9.42 13.43
C GLN A 144 5.57 -7.95 13.15
N ALA A 145 5.87 -7.60 11.90
CA ALA A 145 6.25 -6.24 11.53
C ALA A 145 5.67 -5.83 10.18
N VAL A 146 5.58 -4.52 9.97
CA VAL A 146 5.39 -3.90 8.67
C VAL A 146 6.74 -3.38 8.21
N ARG A 147 7.22 -3.95 7.10
CA ARG A 147 8.48 -3.60 6.44
C ARG A 147 8.24 -2.49 5.42
N PHE A 148 9.03 -1.43 5.52
CA PHE A 148 9.09 -0.35 4.55
C PHE A 148 10.44 -0.40 3.86
N ALA A 149 10.49 -1.00 2.67
CA ALA A 149 11.74 -1.19 1.92
C ALA A 149 12.37 0.13 1.47
N ARG A 150 11.58 1.21 1.37
CA ARG A 150 12.00 2.55 0.94
C ARG A 150 11.32 3.63 1.78
N ALA A 151 11.62 3.65 3.07
CA ALA A 151 11.18 4.73 3.94
C ALA A 151 12.12 5.94 3.85
N HIS A 152 11.60 7.14 4.10
CA HIS A 152 12.41 8.34 4.26
C HIS A 152 13.09 8.37 5.63
N GLU A 153 14.27 8.97 5.74
CA GLU A 153 15.06 9.02 6.98
C GLU A 153 14.31 9.68 8.14
N ASN A 154 13.61 10.80 7.91
CA ASN A 154 12.74 11.42 8.92
C ASN A 154 11.68 10.48 9.49
N PHE A 155 11.13 9.59 8.67
CA PHE A 155 10.19 8.59 9.14
C PHE A 155 10.91 7.52 9.96
N ALA A 156 12.07 7.06 9.48
CA ALA A 156 12.90 6.07 10.16
C ALA A 156 13.32 6.56 11.55
N SER A 157 13.77 7.80 11.68
CA SER A 157 14.21 8.38 12.94
C SER A 157 13.07 8.47 13.96
N GLN A 158 11.88 8.90 13.53
CA GLN A 158 10.70 8.91 14.39
C GLN A 158 10.22 7.52 14.77
N ALA A 159 10.25 6.56 13.84
CA ALA A 159 9.87 5.17 14.11
C ALA A 159 10.82 4.54 15.15
N VAL A 160 12.13 4.75 15.01
CA VAL A 160 13.13 4.29 15.98
C VAL A 160 12.95 4.97 17.34
N ALA A 161 12.72 6.28 17.37
CA ALA A 161 12.48 7.01 18.61
C ALA A 161 11.23 6.49 19.35
N ALA A 162 10.15 6.22 18.62
CA ALA A 162 8.93 5.63 19.18
C ALA A 162 9.18 4.23 19.75
N GLN A 163 9.96 3.39 19.06
CA GLN A 163 10.33 2.06 19.54
C GLN A 163 11.19 2.10 20.79
N GLN A 164 12.18 2.99 20.83
CA GLN A 164 13.03 3.17 22.01
C GLN A 164 12.22 3.69 23.20
N ALA A 165 11.29 4.62 22.99
CA ALA A 165 10.40 5.11 24.04
C ALA A 165 9.53 3.99 24.62
N ALA A 166 8.95 3.14 23.76
CA ALA A 166 8.17 1.99 24.20
C ALA A 166 9.04 0.98 24.97
N ALA A 167 10.24 0.65 24.48
CA ALA A 167 11.16 -0.25 25.16
C ALA A 167 11.53 0.24 26.56
N ARG A 168 11.76 1.56 26.73
CA ARG A 168 12.02 2.17 28.05
C ARG A 168 10.83 2.03 28.99
N GLN A 169 9.61 2.19 28.50
CA GLN A 169 8.39 2.02 29.30
C GLN A 169 8.25 0.58 29.80
N TYR A 170 8.48 -0.42 28.94
CA TYR A 170 8.46 -1.83 29.35
C TYR A 170 9.55 -2.14 30.39
N ALA A 171 10.78 -1.64 30.20
CA ALA A 171 11.88 -1.84 31.14
C ALA A 171 11.58 -1.22 32.52
N ALA A 172 11.01 -0.02 32.55
CA ALA A 172 10.62 0.65 33.80
C ALA A 172 9.52 -0.12 34.56
N GLN A 173 8.57 -0.73 33.84
CA GLN A 173 7.52 -1.56 34.44
C GLN A 173 8.07 -2.90 34.96
N ALA A 174 8.99 -3.53 34.24
CA ALA A 174 9.62 -4.79 34.65
C ALA A 174 10.48 -4.64 35.91
N GLY A 175 11.10 -3.48 36.12
CA GLY A 175 11.84 -3.16 37.35
C GLY A 175 10.97 -2.95 38.59
N TYR A 176 9.65 -2.86 38.44
CA TYR A 176 8.68 -2.65 39.53
C TYR A 176 7.94 -3.93 39.94
N ALA A 177 8.45 -5.12 39.57
CA ALA A 177 7.87 -6.38 40.02
C ALA A 177 7.79 -6.37 41.57
N PRO A 178 6.58 -6.48 42.16
CA PRO A 178 6.42 -6.42 43.60
C PRO A 178 7.19 -7.60 44.22
N GLN A 179 8.12 -7.29 45.12
CA GLN A 179 8.71 -8.32 45.98
C GLN A 179 7.57 -8.92 46.84
N PRO A 180 7.49 -10.25 46.95
CA PRO A 180 6.43 -10.94 47.68
C PRO A 180 6.40 -10.56 49.17
#